data_AF-A0A7Y0BF23-F1
#
_entry.id   AF-A0A7Y0BF23-F1
#
_cell.length_a   1.000
_cell.length_b   1.000
_cell.length_c   1.000
_cell.angle_alpha   90.00
_cell.angle_beta   90.00
_cell.angle_gamma   90.00
#
_symmetry.space_group_name_H-M   'P 1'
#
loop_
_entity.id
_entity.type
_entity.pdbx_description
1 polymer ?
#
loop_
_entity_poly.entity_id
_entity_poly.type
_entity_poly.pdbx_seq_one_letter_code
_entity_poly.pdbx_strand_id
1 'polypeptide(L)' 'QNANLRSANLQNANLQITLLQGANFQFADLTGAKLGAAMIRGADFSNAIGADLTGTFPY' A
#
# COMPACT_ATOMS: atom_id res chain seq x y z
N GLN A 1 0.96 4.85 -11.76
CA GLN A 1 -0.46 4.65 -12.10
C GLN A 1 -1.24 4.84 -10.81
N ASN A 2 -2.26 5.70 -10.80
CA ASN A 2 -3.06 5.97 -9.60
C ASN A 2 -4.10 4.86 -9.42
N ALA A 3 -3.68 3.72 -8.85
CA ALA A 3 -4.60 2.63 -8.51
C ALA A 3 -5.56 3.09 -7.41
N ASN A 4 -6.87 2.93 -7.62
CA ASN A 4 -7.86 3.18 -6.58
C ASN A 4 -8.14 1.89 -5.82
N LEU A 5 -7.57 1.78 -4.62
CA LEU A 5 -7.71 0.67 -3.68
C LEU A 5 -8.37 1.13 -2.37
N ARG A 6 -9.15 2.21 -2.45
CA ARG A 6 -9.88 2.75 -1.30
C ARG A 6 -10.82 1.67 -0.75
N SER A 7 -10.78 1.46 0.57
CA SER A 7 -11.58 0.45 1.28
C SER A 7 -11.37 -0.99 0.80
N ALA A 8 -10.27 -1.27 0.08
CA ALA A 8 -9.96 -2.62 -0.37
C ALA A 8 -9.57 -3.52 0.81
N ASN A 9 -10.00 -4.79 0.77
CA ASN A 9 -9.44 -5.83 1.62
C ASN A 9 -8.21 -6.44 0.93
N LEU A 10 -7.04 -6.12 1.45
CA LEU A 10 -5.72 -6.57 0.98
C LEU A 10 -5.00 -7.39 2.06
N GLN A 11 -5.75 -8.01 2.96
CA GLN A 11 -5.17 -8.85 4.00
C GLN A 11 -4.29 -9.94 3.39
N ASN A 12 -3.08 -10.08 3.92
CA ASN A 12 -2.07 -11.05 3.45
C ASN A 12 -1.66 -10.92 1.97
N ALA A 13 -2.00 -9.82 1.31
CA ALA A 13 -1.64 -9.60 -0.10
C ALA A 13 -0.11 -9.49 -0.26
N ASN A 14 0.41 -10.05 -1.36
CA ASN A 14 1.80 -9.84 -1.75
C ASN A 14 1.89 -8.63 -2.70
N LEU A 15 2.36 -7.51 -2.17
CA LEU A 15 2.58 -6.25 -2.89
C LEU A 15 4.07 -5.90 -2.99
N GLN A 16 4.97 -6.88 -2.81
CA GLN A 16 6.41 -6.64 -2.84
C GLN A 16 6.87 -6.22 -4.24
N ILE A 17 7.82 -5.28 -4.32
CA ILE A 17 8.43 -4.83 -5.59
C ILE A 17 7.37 -4.31 -6.58
N THR A 18 6.26 -3.74 -6.09
CA THR A 18 5.19 -3.19 -6.94
C THR A 18 5.32 -1.68 -7.13
N LEU A 19 4.77 -1.18 -8.25
CA LEU A 19 4.67 0.25 -8.53
C LEU A 19 3.33 0.79 -8.03
N LEU A 20 3.32 1.33 -6.81
CA LEU A 20 2.14 1.88 -6.12
C LEU A 20 2.15 3.41 -6.06
N GLN A 21 2.94 4.06 -6.91
CA GLN A 21 3.08 5.50 -6.94
C GLN A 21 1.73 6.17 -7.22
N GLY A 22 1.29 7.03 -6.31
CA GLY A 22 0.00 7.71 -6.39
C GLY A 22 -1.23 6.84 -6.11
N ALA A 23 -1.06 5.62 -5.60
CA ALA A 23 -2.18 4.75 -5.29
C ALA A 23 -2.99 5.26 -4.08
N ASN A 24 -4.30 5.12 -4.13
CA ASN A 24 -5.20 5.44 -3.02
C ASN A 24 -5.52 4.16 -2.23
N PHE A 25 -4.96 4.04 -1.03
CA PHE A 25 -5.22 2.98 -0.04
C PHE A 25 -6.07 3.48 1.14
N GLN A 26 -6.77 4.60 1.00
CA GLN A 26 -7.55 5.15 2.09
C GLN A 26 -8.55 4.12 2.60
N PHE A 27 -8.61 3.91 3.93
CA PHE A 27 -9.49 2.91 4.56
C PHE A 27 -9.24 1.45 4.14
N ALA A 28 -8.15 1.13 3.47
CA ALA A 28 -7.83 -0.24 3.08
C ALA A 28 -7.38 -1.07 4.30
N ASP A 29 -7.68 -2.37 4.28
CA ASP A 29 -7.13 -3.33 5.24
C ASP A 29 -5.92 -4.04 4.64
N LEU A 30 -4.75 -3.70 5.16
CA LEU A 30 -3.44 -4.23 4.77
C LEU A 30 -2.87 -5.18 5.83
N THR A 31 -3.70 -5.69 6.74
CA THR A 31 -3.23 -6.60 7.81
C THR A 31 -2.50 -7.81 7.23
N GLY A 32 -1.21 -7.92 7.52
CA GLY A 32 -0.34 -8.99 7.01
C GLY A 32 0.12 -8.83 5.56
N ALA A 33 -0.21 -7.71 4.90
CA ALA A 33 0.25 -7.44 3.54
C ALA A 33 1.76 -7.22 3.50
N LYS A 34 2.41 -7.72 2.43
CA LYS A 34 3.86 -7.57 2.23
C LYS A 34 4.12 -6.43 1.25
N LEU A 35 4.67 -5.32 1.74
CA LEU A 35 4.97 -4.11 0.94
C LEU A 35 6.48 -3.90 0.69
N GLY A 36 7.34 -4.84 1.12
CA GLY A 36 8.80 -4.71 0.98
C GLY A 36 9.24 -4.38 -0.46
N ALA A 37 10.10 -3.38 -0.61
CA ALA A 37 10.59 -2.82 -1.87
C ALA A 37 9.50 -2.24 -2.80
N ALA A 38 8.26 -2.03 -2.33
CA ALA A 38 7.24 -1.34 -3.12
C ALA A 38 7.56 0.16 -3.27
N MET A 39 7.32 0.70 -4.46
CA MET A 39 7.44 2.14 -4.73
C MET A 39 6.13 2.82 -4.39
N ILE A 40 6.08 3.54 -3.27
CA ILE A 40 4.86 4.13 -2.70
C ILE A 40 4.83 5.65 -2.78
N ARG A 41 5.70 6.27 -3.60
CA ARG A 41 5.78 7.73 -3.73
C ARG A 41 4.40 8.32 -4.04
N GLY A 42 3.91 9.19 -3.16
CA GLY A 42 2.62 9.85 -3.30
C GLY A 42 1.40 8.95 -3.10
N ALA A 43 1.57 7.71 -2.63
CA ALA A 43 0.44 6.87 -2.24
C ALA A 43 -0.22 7.40 -0.95
N ASP A 44 -1.54 7.29 -0.88
CA ASP A 44 -2.32 7.73 0.26
C ASP A 44 -2.79 6.52 1.09
N PHE A 45 -2.18 6.33 2.27
CA PHE A 45 -2.55 5.29 3.24
C PHE A 45 -3.41 5.83 4.39
N SER A 46 -4.03 7.01 4.25
CA SER A 46 -4.81 7.62 5.33
C SER A 46 -5.95 6.70 5.78
N ASN A 47 -6.01 6.42 7.08
CA ASN A 47 -6.97 5.49 7.68
C ASN A 47 -6.85 4.03 7.20
N ALA A 48 -5.77 3.65 6.51
CA ALA A 48 -5.49 2.24 6.26
C ALA A 48 -5.12 1.55 7.58
N ILE A 49 -5.48 0.28 7.73
CA ILE A 49 -5.14 -0.54 8.89
C ILE A 49 -4.10 -1.60 8.51
N GLY A 50 -3.20 -1.93 9.43
CA GLY A 50 -2.24 -3.02 9.25
C GLY A 50 -1.13 -2.78 8.22
N ALA A 51 -1.00 -1.57 7.68
CA ALA A 51 0.03 -1.24 6.70
C ALA A 51 1.42 -1.22 7.34
N ASP A 52 2.25 -2.20 7.01
CA ASP A 52 3.68 -2.18 7.30
C ASP A 52 4.44 -1.55 6.13
N LEU A 53 4.91 -0.31 6.34
CA LEU A 53 5.65 0.44 5.33
C LEU A 53 7.17 0.25 5.44
N THR A 54 7.65 -0.63 6.32
CA THR A 54 9.08 -0.90 6.44
C THR A 54 9.65 -1.46 5.13
N GLY A 55 10.82 -0.96 4.73
CA GLY A 55 11.47 -1.37 3.48
C GLY A 55 10.76 -0.93 2.20
N THR A 56 9.77 -0.03 2.26
CA THR A 56 9.19 0.62 1.07
C THR A 56 10.07 1.76 0.56
N PHE A 57 9.83 2.20 -0.68
CA PHE A 57 10.48 3.35 -1.29
C PHE A 57 9.49 4.53 -1.41
N PRO A 58 9.55 5.53 -0.51
CA PRO A 58 8.64 6.67 -0.51
C PRO A 58 9.08 7.83 -1.41
N TYR A 59 10.31 7.81 -1.94
CA TYR A 59 10.92 8.89 -2.73
C TYR A 59 10.83 8.65 -4.25
#